data_AF-A0A973DJA1-F1
#
_entry.id   AF-A0A973DJA1-F1
#
_cell.length_a   1.000
_cell.length_b   1.000
_cell.length_c   1.000
_cell.angle_alpha   90.00
_cell.angle_beta   90.00
_cell.angle_gamma   90.00
#
_symmetry.space_group_name_H-M   'P 1'
#
loop_
_entity.id
_entity.type
_entity.pdbx_description
1 polymer ?
#
loop_
_entity_poly.entity_id
_entity_poly.type
_entity_poly.pdbx_seq_one_letter_code
_entity_poly.pdbx_strand_id
1 'polypeptide(L)'
;MAVADVFNTSQSQGIDLNGLTGQNLFKDLNNSDVVAQRSLGATGNPGTLVGGVEITDVNQLSSDNFQLDYSGGTYTLTNLSNGKKQTMTLVAEIPAALPGAQAFETTNPSNGFVFRELSGVPADGARFELQPTRPGATNLEVNLTEPEQIAASSIAEVYSSPDNVNTAKLEVISVGDPTIVKASSLKLQAYESPVGVFNLAMVDDTNTVVPITKMDGTPLTTYGGGSIEFQAGGIMFKLTGDPVGQTSNGPESYDIDYAFGAGNSRNMLSMAGLNDQKLMNDGRSTIADVFEESVTSVGSQASTAFIEAGATKTLYDQAIARMSNTSGVNLDEEASNLLRFQQAYSASARVISTANEIFQTLLQAAR
;
A
#
# COMPACT_ATOMS: atom_id res chain seq x y z
N MET A 1 -4.17 -5.73 1.77
CA MET A 1 -2.91 -5.74 2.56
C MET A 1 -3.09 -5.06 3.90
N ALA A 2 -3.40 -3.77 3.94
CA ALA A 2 -3.66 -3.06 5.20
C ALA A 2 -4.66 -3.77 6.13
N VAL A 3 -5.76 -4.30 5.57
CA VAL A 3 -6.72 -5.13 6.34
C VAL A 3 -6.03 -6.31 7.02
N ALA A 4 -5.20 -7.07 6.31
CA ALA A 4 -4.53 -8.24 6.88
C ALA A 4 -3.57 -7.81 8.00
N ASP A 5 -2.76 -6.79 7.76
CA ASP A 5 -1.76 -6.30 8.72
C ASP A 5 -2.38 -5.77 10.01
N VAL A 6 -3.38 -4.89 9.88
CA VAL A 6 -4.01 -4.24 11.02
C VAL A 6 -4.78 -5.25 11.88
N PHE A 7 -5.51 -6.17 11.24
CA PHE A 7 -6.22 -7.22 11.99
C PHE A 7 -5.26 -8.23 12.62
N ASN A 8 -4.17 -8.60 11.95
CA ASN A 8 -3.13 -9.47 12.53
C ASN A 8 -2.44 -8.79 13.72
N THR A 9 -2.08 -7.52 13.57
CA THR A 9 -1.52 -6.71 14.65
C THR A 9 -2.49 -6.66 15.83
N SER A 10 -3.77 -6.38 15.58
CA SER A 10 -4.77 -6.37 16.65
C SER A 10 -4.97 -7.75 17.29
N GLN A 11 -4.93 -8.86 16.53
CA GLN A 11 -4.96 -10.20 17.11
C GLN A 11 -3.78 -10.43 18.07
N SER A 12 -2.57 -10.06 17.66
CA SER A 12 -1.36 -10.22 18.49
C SER A 12 -1.41 -9.44 19.81
N GLN A 13 -2.24 -8.40 19.89
CA GLN A 13 -2.47 -7.59 21.10
C GLN A 13 -3.60 -8.11 21.99
N GLY A 14 -4.20 -9.26 21.65
CA GLY A 14 -5.26 -9.89 22.41
C GLY A 14 -4.89 -11.28 22.93
N ILE A 15 -5.81 -11.82 23.73
CA ILE A 15 -5.81 -13.21 24.18
C ILE A 15 -7.06 -13.93 23.65
N ASP A 16 -6.87 -15.13 23.13
CA ASP A 16 -7.91 -16.02 22.61
C ASP A 16 -8.63 -16.78 23.74
N LEU A 17 -9.67 -17.57 23.41
CA LEU A 17 -10.44 -18.28 24.43
C LEU A 17 -9.62 -19.36 25.17
N ASN A 18 -8.53 -19.81 24.55
CA ASN A 18 -7.60 -20.80 25.09
C ASN A 18 -6.53 -20.16 26.01
N GLY A 19 -6.58 -18.83 26.20
CA GLY A 19 -5.62 -18.10 27.03
C GLY A 19 -4.26 -17.91 26.36
N LEU A 20 -4.20 -18.06 25.03
CA LEU A 20 -3.01 -17.87 24.21
C LEU A 20 -3.04 -16.50 23.52
N THR A 21 -1.87 -15.95 23.21
CA THR A 21 -1.75 -14.76 22.37
C THR A 21 -2.41 -15.00 21.01
N GLY A 22 -3.14 -14.00 20.51
CA GLY A 22 -3.78 -14.11 19.22
C GLY A 22 -2.79 -14.40 18.09
N GLN A 23 -3.17 -15.39 17.28
CA GLN A 23 -2.46 -15.71 16.06
C GLN A 23 -2.92 -14.81 14.92
N ASN A 24 -2.15 -14.76 13.84
CA ASN A 24 -2.53 -14.00 12.64
C ASN A 24 -3.91 -14.46 12.13
N LEU A 25 -4.84 -13.50 11.97
CA LEU A 25 -6.17 -13.72 11.41
C LEU A 25 -6.09 -14.07 9.91
N PHE A 26 -5.22 -13.35 9.21
CA PHE A 26 -4.93 -13.51 7.80
C PHE A 26 -3.49 -13.97 7.60
N LYS A 27 -3.21 -14.61 6.46
CA LYS A 27 -1.83 -14.93 6.08
C LYS A 27 -0.94 -13.70 6.19
N ASP A 28 0.22 -13.88 6.83
CA ASP A 28 1.19 -12.81 7.03
C ASP A 28 1.60 -12.19 5.69
N LEU A 29 1.56 -10.86 5.61
CA LEU A 29 2.01 -10.11 4.45
C LEU A 29 3.46 -10.37 4.11
N ASN A 30 4.29 -10.70 5.10
CA ASN A 30 5.72 -10.92 4.95
C ASN A 30 6.11 -12.40 4.99
N ASN A 31 5.15 -13.30 4.81
CA ASN A 31 5.44 -14.70 4.52
C ASN A 31 6.41 -14.81 3.32
N SER A 32 7.40 -15.71 3.42
CA SER A 32 8.52 -15.80 2.46
C SER A 32 8.10 -15.86 1.00
N ASP A 33 7.03 -16.60 0.70
CA ASP A 33 6.54 -16.78 -0.67
C ASP A 33 5.95 -15.49 -1.23
N VAL A 34 5.30 -14.69 -0.38
CA VAL A 34 4.70 -13.41 -0.75
C VAL A 34 5.80 -12.35 -0.97
N VAL A 35 6.81 -12.34 -0.12
CA VAL A 35 7.96 -11.42 -0.22
C VAL A 35 8.69 -11.60 -1.56
N ALA A 36 8.93 -12.85 -2.00
CA ALA A 36 9.57 -13.14 -3.27
C ALA A 36 8.72 -12.71 -4.48
N GLN A 37 7.40 -12.88 -4.43
CA GLN A 37 6.48 -12.52 -5.54
C GLN A 37 6.40 -11.02 -5.84
N ARG A 38 6.79 -10.15 -4.89
CA ARG A 38 6.79 -8.70 -5.05
C ARG A 38 8.01 -8.16 -5.80
N SER A 39 8.98 -9.00 -6.13
CA SER A 39 10.15 -8.62 -6.92
C SER A 39 10.24 -9.45 -8.20
N LEU A 40 10.30 -8.77 -9.34
CA LEU A 40 10.41 -9.41 -10.65
C LEU A 40 11.73 -9.00 -11.31
N GLY A 41 12.67 -9.93 -11.42
CA GLY A 41 13.91 -9.70 -12.16
C GLY A 41 13.65 -9.58 -13.67
N ALA A 42 14.38 -8.68 -14.33
CA ALA A 42 14.28 -8.53 -15.79
C ALA A 42 14.73 -9.80 -16.53
N THR A 43 14.16 -10.07 -17.70
CA THR A 43 14.63 -11.18 -18.55
C THR A 43 16.08 -10.94 -18.96
N GLY A 44 16.96 -11.92 -18.68
CA GLY A 44 18.39 -11.79 -18.94
C GLY A 44 19.14 -10.91 -17.94
N ASN A 45 18.57 -10.71 -16.74
CA ASN A 45 19.23 -9.99 -15.65
C ASN A 45 20.66 -10.53 -15.41
N PRO A 46 21.70 -9.68 -15.34
CA PRO A 46 23.01 -10.15 -14.94
C PRO A 46 23.02 -10.59 -13.48
N GLY A 47 23.90 -11.54 -13.14
CA GLY A 47 24.07 -12.04 -11.77
C GLY A 47 23.14 -13.20 -11.40
N THR A 48 23.05 -13.48 -10.10
CA THR A 48 22.25 -14.61 -9.56
C THR A 48 21.27 -14.17 -8.47
N LEU A 49 21.16 -12.85 -8.23
CA LEU A 49 20.34 -12.29 -7.17
C LEU A 49 18.86 -12.63 -7.37
N VAL A 50 18.27 -13.21 -6.33
CA VAL A 50 16.83 -13.29 -6.13
C VAL A 50 16.44 -12.24 -5.10
N GLY A 51 15.67 -11.25 -5.54
CA GLY A 51 15.17 -10.19 -4.68
C GLY A 51 13.81 -10.50 -4.08
N GLY A 52 13.46 -9.78 -3.03
CA GLY A 52 12.13 -9.78 -2.43
C GLY A 52 11.77 -8.41 -1.86
N VAL A 53 10.50 -8.18 -1.61
CA VAL A 53 10.02 -6.94 -0.97
C VAL A 53 9.28 -7.28 0.32
N GLU A 54 9.84 -6.83 1.44
CA GLU A 54 9.20 -6.93 2.75
C GLU A 54 8.53 -5.61 3.09
N ILE A 55 7.29 -5.68 3.55
CA ILE A 55 6.52 -4.51 3.98
C ILE A 55 6.89 -4.20 5.41
N THR A 56 7.31 -2.98 5.68
CA THR A 56 7.65 -2.52 7.03
C THR A 56 6.58 -1.63 7.63
N ASP A 57 5.84 -0.89 6.79
CA ASP A 57 4.77 -0.02 7.25
C ASP A 57 3.70 0.13 6.17
N VAL A 58 2.51 -0.44 6.40
CA VAL A 58 1.37 -0.34 5.48
C VAL A 58 0.83 1.09 5.33
N ASN A 59 1.08 1.97 6.31
CA ASN A 59 0.62 3.36 6.30
C ASN A 59 1.39 4.23 5.29
N GLN A 60 2.60 3.80 4.92
CA GLN A 60 3.49 4.49 3.99
C GLN A 60 3.48 3.88 2.58
N LEU A 61 2.73 2.79 2.37
CA LEU A 61 2.66 2.14 1.07
C LEU A 61 1.85 2.97 0.06
N SER A 62 2.38 3.10 -1.16
CA SER A 62 1.61 3.54 -2.32
C SER A 62 1.14 2.36 -3.17
N SER A 63 0.26 2.66 -4.14
CA SER A 63 -0.16 1.71 -5.19
C SER A 63 0.81 1.67 -6.39
N ASP A 64 1.95 2.34 -6.29
CA ASP A 64 2.92 2.43 -7.38
C ASP A 64 3.77 1.17 -7.51
N ASN A 65 4.24 0.95 -8.74
CA ASN A 65 5.35 0.04 -9.01
C ASN A 65 6.66 0.83 -9.10
N PHE A 66 7.77 0.15 -8.84
CA PHE A 66 9.09 0.75 -8.83
C PHE A 66 10.06 -0.07 -9.68
N GLN A 67 11.01 0.61 -10.32
CA GLN A 67 12.17 -0.03 -10.92
C GLN A 67 13.37 0.12 -9.98
N LEU A 68 13.98 -0.99 -9.62
CA LEU A 68 15.22 -1.05 -8.87
C LEU A 68 16.37 -1.39 -9.82
N ASP A 69 17.30 -0.45 -9.99
CA ASP A 69 18.53 -0.65 -10.75
C ASP A 69 19.72 -0.80 -9.80
N TYR A 70 20.60 -1.76 -10.05
CA TYR A 70 21.86 -1.95 -9.34
C TYR A 70 23.05 -1.57 -10.21
N SER A 71 23.92 -0.70 -9.70
CA SER A 71 25.14 -0.28 -10.38
C SER A 71 26.19 0.21 -9.39
N GLY A 72 27.42 -0.29 -9.49
CA GLY A 72 28.55 0.18 -8.71
C GLY A 72 28.35 0.00 -7.20
N GLY A 73 27.71 -1.09 -6.78
CA GLY A 73 27.41 -1.35 -5.36
C GLY A 73 26.21 -0.59 -4.80
N THR A 74 25.48 0.16 -5.63
CA THR A 74 24.38 1.02 -5.19
C THR A 74 23.07 0.60 -5.84
N TYR A 75 22.02 0.55 -5.02
CA TYR A 75 20.64 0.38 -5.47
C TYR A 75 19.98 1.75 -5.69
N THR A 76 19.42 1.95 -6.88
CA THR A 76 18.63 3.13 -7.23
C THR A 76 17.20 2.72 -7.53
N LEU A 77 16.26 3.18 -6.71
CA LEU A 77 14.83 2.97 -6.87
C LEU A 77 14.23 4.12 -7.70
N THR A 78 13.47 3.81 -8.74
CA THR A 78 12.72 4.76 -9.55
C THR A 78 11.24 4.43 -9.46
N ASN A 79 10.42 5.33 -8.93
CA ASN A 79 8.96 5.17 -8.94
C ASN A 79 8.45 5.30 -10.38
N LEU A 80 7.69 4.31 -10.87
CA LEU A 80 7.26 4.25 -12.27
C LEU A 80 6.08 5.18 -12.59
N SER A 81 5.33 5.61 -11.58
CA SER A 81 4.20 6.53 -11.74
C SER A 81 4.64 7.99 -11.90
N ASN A 82 5.70 8.40 -11.20
CA ASN A 82 6.16 9.80 -11.19
C ASN A 82 7.62 10.02 -11.62
N GLY A 83 8.39 8.95 -11.86
CA GLY A 83 9.78 9.01 -12.30
C GLY A 83 10.79 9.44 -11.23
N LYS A 84 10.35 9.66 -9.97
CA LYS A 84 11.22 10.09 -8.87
C LYS A 84 12.22 8.98 -8.55
N LYS A 85 13.49 9.36 -8.42
CA LYS A 85 14.60 8.46 -8.06
C LYS A 85 15.01 8.64 -6.62
N GLN A 86 15.32 7.53 -5.95
CA GLN A 86 15.85 7.48 -4.60
C GLN A 86 16.96 6.43 -4.53
N THR A 87 18.03 6.73 -3.81
CA THR A 87 19.05 5.73 -3.48
C THR A 87 18.55 4.90 -2.29
N MET A 88 18.73 3.59 -2.35
CA MET A 88 18.48 2.72 -1.21
C MET A 88 19.77 2.49 -0.44
N THR A 89 19.67 2.51 0.89
CA THR A 89 20.80 2.31 1.81
C THR A 89 20.61 1.02 2.60
N LEU A 90 21.73 0.40 2.99
CA LEU A 90 21.72 -0.80 3.81
C LEU A 90 21.05 -0.53 5.15
N VAL A 91 20.11 -1.38 5.53
CA VAL A 91 19.45 -1.35 6.84
C VAL A 91 20.38 -1.97 7.89
N ALA A 92 20.72 -1.22 8.93
CA ALA A 92 21.70 -1.62 9.95
C ALA A 92 21.17 -2.72 10.90
N GLU A 93 19.86 -2.73 11.16
CA GLU A 93 19.18 -3.75 11.98
C GLU A 93 18.07 -4.39 11.16
N ILE A 94 18.21 -5.68 10.89
CA ILE A 94 17.22 -6.45 10.15
C ILE A 94 16.31 -7.15 11.16
N PRO A 95 14.97 -6.95 11.14
CA PRO A 95 14.05 -7.78 11.90
C PRO A 95 14.27 -9.25 11.52
N ALA A 96 14.46 -10.12 12.51
CA ALA A 96 14.99 -11.49 12.37
C ALA A 96 14.12 -12.48 11.58
N ALA A 97 13.05 -12.02 10.91
CA ALA A 97 11.97 -12.86 10.39
C ALA A 97 12.31 -13.70 9.14
N LEU A 98 13.41 -13.42 8.42
CA LEU A 98 13.83 -14.23 7.27
C LEU A 98 15.35 -14.54 7.31
N PRO A 99 15.77 -15.81 7.15
CA PRO A 99 17.18 -16.20 7.20
C PRO A 99 17.93 -15.83 5.91
N GLY A 100 19.05 -15.12 6.09
CA GLY A 100 19.95 -14.69 5.00
C GLY A 100 19.44 -13.42 4.29
N ALA A 101 20.40 -12.57 3.90
CA ALA A 101 20.27 -11.38 3.05
C ALA A 101 20.36 -10.01 3.73
N GLN A 102 21.12 -9.12 3.07
CA GLN A 102 21.08 -7.69 3.31
C GLN A 102 19.69 -7.13 2.95
N ALA A 103 19.25 -6.12 3.69
CA ALA A 103 18.04 -5.36 3.40
C ALA A 103 18.42 -3.92 3.06
N PHE A 104 17.68 -3.32 2.13
CA PHE A 104 17.90 -1.95 1.68
C PHE A 104 16.59 -1.18 1.75
N GLU A 105 16.66 0.07 2.20
CA GLU A 105 15.50 0.95 2.34
C GLU A 105 15.78 2.34 1.80
N THR A 106 14.72 3.10 1.56
CA THR A 106 14.83 4.55 1.28
C THR A 106 14.57 5.32 2.57
N THR A 107 15.51 6.16 3.00
CA THR A 107 15.29 7.09 4.11
C THR A 107 14.97 8.47 3.54
N ASN A 108 13.76 8.98 3.78
CA ASN A 108 13.29 10.34 3.42
C ASN A 108 12.89 10.59 1.93
N PRO A 109 11.60 10.40 1.57
CA PRO A 109 10.61 9.65 2.33
C PRO A 109 10.89 8.15 2.25
N SER A 110 10.48 7.42 3.30
CA SER A 110 10.34 5.97 3.23
C SER A 110 9.14 5.61 2.34
N ASN A 111 9.20 4.43 1.71
CA ASN A 111 8.12 3.90 0.89
C ASN A 111 7.33 2.80 1.61
N GLY A 112 7.56 2.57 2.91
CA GLY A 112 6.87 1.55 3.71
C GLY A 112 7.30 0.11 3.44
N PHE A 113 8.41 -0.09 2.73
CA PHE A 113 8.97 -1.41 2.44
C PHE A 113 10.49 -1.38 2.34
N VAL A 114 11.09 -2.57 2.46
CA VAL A 114 12.52 -2.81 2.23
C VAL A 114 12.70 -3.83 1.11
N PHE A 115 13.76 -3.65 0.33
CA PHE A 115 14.21 -4.65 -0.63
C PHE A 115 15.16 -5.64 0.07
N ARG A 116 14.95 -6.94 -0.12
CA ARG A 116 15.76 -8.01 0.46
C ARG A 116 16.46 -8.82 -0.60
N GLU A 117 17.72 -9.12 -0.39
CA GLU A 117 18.53 -9.98 -1.25
C GLU A 117 18.38 -11.47 -0.91
N LEU A 118 17.18 -12.04 -1.04
CA LEU A 118 16.83 -13.39 -0.55
C LEU A 118 17.87 -14.49 -0.84
N SER A 119 18.52 -14.47 -2.00
CA SER A 119 19.68 -15.33 -2.29
C SER A 119 20.52 -14.81 -3.46
N GLY A 120 21.73 -15.33 -3.63
CA GLY A 120 22.63 -14.93 -4.71
C GLY A 120 23.30 -13.58 -4.46
N VAL A 121 23.91 -13.00 -5.51
CA VAL A 121 24.56 -11.68 -5.44
C VAL A 121 24.17 -10.83 -6.65
N PRO A 122 23.97 -9.51 -6.46
CA PRO A 122 23.73 -8.60 -7.56
C PRO A 122 24.95 -8.49 -8.48
N ALA A 123 24.71 -8.18 -9.74
CA ALA A 123 25.74 -7.80 -10.70
C ALA A 123 25.38 -6.44 -11.32
N ASP A 124 26.39 -5.68 -11.71
CA ASP A 124 26.18 -4.36 -12.31
C ASP A 124 25.27 -4.44 -13.54
N GLY A 125 24.30 -3.53 -13.60
CA GLY A 125 23.26 -3.50 -14.62
C GLY A 125 22.04 -4.36 -14.28
N ALA A 126 21.99 -5.00 -13.11
CA ALA A 126 20.81 -5.74 -12.69
C ALA A 126 19.61 -4.82 -12.48
N ARG A 127 18.44 -5.27 -12.91
CA ARG A 127 17.16 -4.56 -12.84
C ARG A 127 16.05 -5.46 -12.32
N PHE A 128 15.27 -4.93 -11.39
CA PHE A 128 14.08 -5.55 -10.83
C PHE A 128 12.90 -4.59 -10.90
N GLU A 129 11.71 -5.10 -11.21
CA GLU A 129 10.46 -4.38 -10.97
C GLU A 129 9.94 -4.80 -9.59
N LEU A 130 9.77 -3.83 -8.69
CA LEU A 130 9.19 -4.02 -7.38
C LEU A 130 7.71 -3.64 -7.43
N GLN A 131 6.87 -4.53 -6.93
CA GLN A 131 5.42 -4.40 -6.94
C GLN A 131 4.89 -4.66 -5.53
N PRO A 132 5.11 -3.73 -4.56
CA PRO A 132 4.88 -4.00 -3.14
C PRO A 132 3.46 -4.46 -2.83
N THR A 133 2.47 -3.84 -3.49
CA THR A 133 1.04 -4.03 -3.21
C THR A 133 0.33 -5.00 -4.16
N ARG A 134 0.94 -5.32 -5.32
CA ARG A 134 0.26 -6.09 -6.40
C ARG A 134 -0.24 -7.48 -6.00
N PRO A 135 0.54 -8.34 -5.33
CA PRO A 135 0.06 -9.67 -4.93
C PRO A 135 -0.85 -9.63 -3.69
N GLY A 136 -1.14 -8.44 -3.16
CA GLY A 136 -1.86 -8.26 -1.91
C GLY A 136 -3.28 -8.83 -1.88
N ALA A 137 -4.01 -8.77 -3.00
CA ALA A 137 -5.36 -9.33 -3.09
C ALA A 137 -5.35 -10.83 -3.39
N THR A 138 -4.40 -11.30 -4.21
CA THR A 138 -4.30 -12.73 -4.59
C THR A 138 -3.83 -13.61 -3.44
N ASN A 139 -3.06 -13.04 -2.50
CA ASN A 139 -2.53 -13.75 -1.34
C ASN A 139 -3.30 -13.48 -0.04
N LEU A 140 -4.46 -12.81 -0.13
CA LEU A 140 -5.31 -12.62 1.03
C LEU A 140 -6.01 -13.95 1.36
N GLU A 141 -5.65 -14.51 2.51
CA GLU A 141 -6.12 -15.81 2.97
C GLU A 141 -6.41 -15.73 4.46
N VAL A 142 -7.51 -16.32 4.94
CA VAL A 142 -7.83 -16.42 6.37
C VAL A 142 -7.06 -17.60 6.94
N ASN A 143 -6.34 -17.35 8.03
CA ASN A 143 -5.46 -18.33 8.67
C ASN A 143 -6.09 -19.02 9.89
N LEU A 144 -7.07 -18.38 10.55
CA LEU A 144 -7.81 -19.03 11.66
C LEU A 144 -8.81 -20.04 11.13
N THR A 145 -8.88 -21.19 11.78
CA THR A 145 -9.78 -22.30 11.42
C THR A 145 -10.91 -22.46 12.44
N GLU A 146 -10.74 -21.95 13.66
CA GLU A 146 -11.68 -22.13 14.76
C GLU A 146 -12.03 -20.78 15.41
N PRO A 147 -13.29 -20.58 15.83
CA PRO A 147 -13.73 -19.30 16.38
C PRO A 147 -13.08 -18.97 17.74
N GLU A 148 -12.65 -19.99 18.49
CA GLU A 148 -11.96 -19.83 19.78
C GLU A 148 -10.58 -19.17 19.66
N GLN A 149 -9.99 -19.17 18.46
CA GLN A 149 -8.70 -18.54 18.16
C GLN A 149 -8.79 -17.01 17.98
N ILE A 150 -10.01 -16.45 17.97
CA ILE A 150 -10.19 -15.00 17.92
C ILE A 150 -9.81 -14.42 19.28
N ALA A 151 -8.76 -13.60 19.28
CA ALA A 151 -8.24 -12.95 20.47
C ALA A 151 -9.10 -11.76 20.92
N ALA A 152 -10.28 -12.05 21.45
CA ALA A 152 -11.28 -11.03 21.79
C ALA A 152 -10.92 -10.21 23.04
N SER A 153 -10.23 -10.82 24.00
CA SER A 153 -9.85 -10.20 25.27
C SER A 153 -8.62 -9.33 25.10
N SER A 154 -8.55 -8.19 25.80
CA SER A 154 -7.27 -7.51 25.98
C SER A 154 -6.31 -8.35 26.83
N ILE A 155 -5.00 -8.16 26.63
CA ILE A 155 -3.96 -8.82 27.44
C ILE A 155 -3.90 -8.20 28.85
N ALA A 156 -3.90 -6.88 28.93
CA ALA A 156 -3.75 -6.11 30.16
C ALA A 156 -4.80 -5.00 30.25
N GLU A 157 -5.21 -4.67 31.47
CA GLU A 157 -6.12 -3.56 31.75
C GLU A 157 -5.54 -2.65 32.81
N VAL A 158 -5.84 -1.36 32.66
CA VAL A 158 -5.49 -0.34 33.64
C VAL A 158 -6.71 -0.05 34.52
N TYR A 159 -6.51 -0.10 35.82
CA TYR A 159 -7.44 0.33 36.85
C TYR A 159 -6.87 1.56 37.55
N SER A 160 -7.48 2.71 37.34
CA SER A 160 -7.12 3.93 38.06
C SER A 160 -7.59 3.84 39.51
N SER A 161 -6.73 4.24 40.44
CA SER A 161 -7.14 4.34 41.84
C SER A 161 -8.27 5.38 42.01
N PRO A 162 -9.31 5.10 42.82
CA PRO A 162 -10.34 6.07 43.18
C PRO A 162 -9.79 7.32 43.89
N ASP A 163 -8.58 7.24 44.44
CA ASP A 163 -7.92 8.36 45.13
C ASP A 163 -7.27 9.35 44.16
N ASN A 164 -7.12 9.00 42.87
CA ASN A 164 -6.62 9.90 41.84
C ASN A 164 -7.60 11.09 41.69
N VAL A 165 -7.07 12.31 41.67
CA VAL A 165 -7.90 13.54 41.69
C VAL A 165 -7.89 14.37 40.42
N ASN A 166 -7.03 14.02 39.48
CA ASN A 166 -6.97 14.67 38.21
C ASN A 166 -7.73 13.87 37.13
N THR A 167 -7.50 14.24 35.87
CA THR A 167 -8.00 13.53 34.70
C THR A 167 -6.92 12.74 33.95
N ALA A 168 -5.75 12.48 34.54
CA ALA A 168 -4.71 11.74 33.83
C ALA A 168 -5.15 10.30 33.61
N LYS A 169 -4.92 9.83 32.39
CA LYS A 169 -5.33 8.52 31.92
C LYS A 169 -4.09 7.78 31.44
N LEU A 170 -3.88 6.61 32.04
CA LEU A 170 -2.92 5.63 31.57
C LEU A 170 -3.65 4.60 30.68
N GLU A 171 -3.08 4.33 29.51
CA GLU A 171 -3.57 3.34 28.55
C GLU A 171 -2.43 2.39 28.19
N VAL A 172 -2.77 1.12 27.99
CA VAL A 172 -1.85 0.14 27.38
C VAL A 172 -1.93 0.31 25.86
N ILE A 173 -0.80 0.57 25.22
CA ILE A 173 -0.70 0.67 23.75
C ILE A 173 -0.48 -0.73 23.17
N SER A 174 0.49 -1.46 23.72
CA SER A 174 0.80 -2.82 23.28
C SER A 174 1.53 -3.60 24.37
N VAL A 175 1.41 -4.92 24.30
CA VAL A 175 2.12 -5.85 25.18
C VAL A 175 3.03 -6.71 24.31
N GLY A 176 4.35 -6.60 24.53
CA GLY A 176 5.32 -7.37 23.76
C GLY A 176 5.29 -8.87 24.08
N ASP A 177 5.21 -9.22 25.36
CA ASP A 177 5.06 -10.61 25.82
C ASP A 177 3.94 -10.70 26.88
N PRO A 178 2.80 -11.34 26.55
CA PRO A 178 1.68 -11.47 27.47
C PRO A 178 1.98 -12.33 28.71
N THR A 179 3.05 -13.13 28.70
CA THR A 179 3.46 -13.88 29.89
C THR A 179 3.95 -12.97 31.01
N ILE A 180 4.44 -11.76 30.68
CA ILE A 180 4.93 -10.80 31.65
C ILE A 180 3.79 -10.32 32.57
N VAL A 181 2.67 -9.89 31.99
CA VAL A 181 1.52 -9.39 32.76
C VAL A 181 0.82 -10.51 33.52
N LYS A 182 0.88 -11.74 33.00
CA LYS A 182 0.35 -12.92 33.67
C LYS A 182 1.19 -13.34 34.88
N ALA A 183 2.49 -13.06 34.86
CA ALA A 183 3.42 -13.43 35.93
C ALA A 183 3.36 -12.46 37.11
N SER A 184 3.21 -11.16 36.84
CA SER A 184 3.08 -10.12 37.87
C SER A 184 2.24 -8.96 37.38
N SER A 185 1.38 -8.44 38.27
CA SER A 185 0.76 -7.14 38.10
C SER A 185 1.82 -6.03 38.18
N LEU A 186 1.57 -4.91 37.52
CA LEU A 186 2.39 -3.71 37.62
C LEU A 186 1.57 -2.57 38.22
N LYS A 187 2.22 -1.64 38.90
CA LYS A 187 1.60 -0.44 39.43
C LYS A 187 2.42 0.77 39.02
N LEU A 188 1.81 1.68 38.26
CA LEU A 188 2.38 2.99 38.02
C LEU A 188 1.99 3.91 39.18
N GLN A 189 2.99 4.60 39.73
CA GLN A 189 2.80 5.70 40.66
C GLN A 189 3.37 6.97 40.03
N ALA A 190 2.59 8.04 40.06
CA ALA A 190 2.97 9.31 39.50
C ALA A 190 2.73 10.43 40.50
N TYR A 191 3.77 11.22 40.82
CA TYR A 191 3.65 12.35 41.74
C TYR A 191 4.35 13.58 41.18
N GLU A 192 3.76 14.74 41.40
CA GLU A 192 4.34 16.02 41.01
C GLU A 192 5.39 16.46 42.04
N SER A 193 6.63 16.70 41.64
CA SER A 193 7.66 17.36 42.48
C SER A 193 8.93 17.71 41.68
N PRO A 194 9.32 19.00 41.54
CA PRO A 194 8.56 20.20 41.88
C PRO A 194 7.32 20.38 40.97
N VAL A 195 6.52 21.43 41.23
CA VAL A 195 5.35 21.77 40.40
C VAL A 195 5.72 21.84 38.91
N GLY A 196 4.93 21.17 38.07
CA GLY A 196 5.14 21.01 36.63
C GLY A 196 6.08 19.87 36.22
N VAL A 197 6.63 19.11 37.18
CA VAL A 197 7.49 17.95 36.94
C VAL A 197 6.89 16.72 37.58
N PHE A 198 6.42 15.79 36.76
CA PHE A 198 5.76 14.57 37.22
C PHE A 198 6.77 13.43 37.25
N ASN A 199 7.07 12.93 38.44
CA ASN A 199 7.93 11.78 38.67
C ASN A 199 7.12 10.51 38.48
N LEU A 200 7.67 9.57 37.71
CA LEU A 200 7.05 8.29 37.40
C LEU A 200 7.87 7.18 38.05
N ALA A 201 7.18 6.28 38.75
CA ALA A 201 7.75 5.06 39.29
C ALA A 201 6.84 3.89 38.97
N MET A 202 7.39 2.84 38.36
CA MET A 202 6.66 1.60 38.14
C MET A 202 7.22 0.53 39.06
N VAL A 203 6.32 -0.20 39.71
CA VAL A 203 6.68 -1.31 40.58
C VAL A 203 5.89 -2.56 40.20
N ASP A 204 6.46 -3.73 40.48
CA ASP A 204 5.76 -5.00 40.39
C ASP A 204 5.02 -5.36 41.70
N ASP A 205 4.40 -6.54 41.76
CA ASP A 205 3.65 -7.01 42.92
C ASP A 205 4.53 -7.24 44.17
N THR A 206 5.85 -7.38 43.98
CA THR A 206 6.85 -7.48 45.05
C THR A 206 7.39 -6.12 45.51
N ASN A 207 6.88 -5.02 44.94
CA ASN A 207 7.40 -3.65 45.09
C ASN A 207 8.83 -3.45 44.53
N THR A 208 9.28 -4.31 43.62
CA THR A 208 10.54 -4.12 42.92
C THR A 208 10.35 -3.07 41.81
N VAL A 209 11.29 -2.13 41.71
CA VAL A 209 11.23 -1.07 40.69
C VAL A 209 11.44 -1.66 39.30
N VAL A 210 10.48 -1.44 38.42
CA VAL A 210 10.56 -1.77 37.00
C VAL A 210 11.03 -0.53 36.25
N PRO A 211 12.16 -0.60 35.51
CA PRO A 211 12.65 0.53 34.75
C PRO A 211 11.62 1.03 33.73
N ILE A 212 11.45 2.35 33.69
CA ILE A 212 10.65 3.03 32.67
C ILE A 212 11.61 3.67 31.68
N THR A 213 11.38 3.47 30.40
CA THR A 213 12.15 4.07 29.30
C THR A 213 11.24 4.81 28.34
N LYS A 214 11.75 5.88 27.74
CA LYS A 214 11.12 6.49 26.57
C LYS A 214 11.20 5.54 25.37
N MET A 215 10.47 5.86 24.32
CA MET A 215 10.51 5.12 23.05
C MET A 215 11.89 5.14 22.36
N ASP A 216 12.76 6.09 22.71
CA ASP A 216 14.16 6.14 22.23
C ASP A 216 15.14 5.29 23.07
N GLY A 217 14.63 4.54 24.04
CA GLY A 217 15.41 3.68 24.94
C GLY A 217 16.08 4.43 26.12
N THR A 218 15.97 5.75 26.20
CA THR A 218 16.52 6.50 27.34
C THR A 218 15.62 6.38 28.58
N PRO A 219 16.18 6.40 29.80
CA PRO A 219 15.36 6.33 31.02
C PRO A 219 14.33 7.46 31.10
N LEU A 220 13.12 7.13 31.56
CA LEU A 220 12.06 8.09 31.84
C LEU A 220 11.71 8.06 33.33
N THR A 221 12.25 9.00 34.10
CA THR A 221 11.92 9.16 35.51
C THR A 221 10.98 10.33 35.77
N THR A 222 10.93 11.29 34.85
CA THR A 222 10.08 12.48 34.95
C THR A 222 9.53 12.90 33.59
N TYR A 223 8.35 13.49 33.54
CA TYR A 223 7.84 14.18 32.35
C TYR A 223 7.20 15.53 32.70
N GLY A 224 7.08 16.43 31.71
CA GLY A 224 6.64 17.82 31.89
C GLY A 224 5.14 18.06 31.70
N GLY A 225 4.32 17.01 31.81
CA GLY A 225 2.87 17.08 31.58
C GLY A 225 2.45 16.81 30.13
N GLY A 226 1.14 16.79 29.89
CA GLY A 226 0.56 16.55 28.57
C GLY A 226 0.46 15.06 28.22
N SER A 227 1.02 14.64 27.07
CA SER A 227 0.95 13.25 26.60
C SER A 227 2.36 12.69 26.43
N ILE A 228 2.59 11.48 26.93
CA ILE A 228 3.85 10.76 26.76
C ILE A 228 3.60 9.27 26.52
N GLU A 229 4.40 8.70 25.61
CA GLU A 229 4.47 7.26 25.39
C GLU A 229 5.80 6.73 25.96
N PHE A 230 5.73 5.61 26.64
CA PHE A 230 6.87 5.01 27.32
C PHE A 230 6.73 3.49 27.39
N GLN A 231 7.83 2.81 27.72
CA GLN A 231 7.87 1.38 27.92
C GLN A 231 8.30 1.04 29.34
N ALA A 232 7.70 0.01 29.91
CA ALA A 232 8.13 -0.57 31.17
C ALA A 232 7.71 -2.05 31.24
N GLY A 233 8.59 -2.93 31.71
CA GLY A 233 8.31 -4.36 31.80
C GLY A 233 7.89 -4.99 30.46
N GLY A 234 8.40 -4.52 29.32
CA GLY A 234 8.02 -5.03 28.00
C GLY A 234 6.62 -4.62 27.51
N ILE A 235 5.93 -3.72 28.23
CA ILE A 235 4.63 -3.15 27.87
C ILE A 235 4.83 -1.69 27.46
N MET A 236 4.17 -1.28 26.39
CA MET A 236 4.11 0.12 25.98
C MET A 236 2.85 0.78 26.53
N PHE A 237 3.01 1.97 27.09
CA PHE A 237 1.95 2.74 27.71
C PHE A 237 1.87 4.14 27.12
N LYS A 238 0.66 4.69 27.15
CA LYS A 238 0.40 6.11 26.92
C LYS A 238 -0.16 6.72 28.20
N LEU A 239 0.52 7.73 28.73
CA LEU A 239 -0.01 8.56 29.79
C LEU A 239 -0.42 9.91 29.20
N THR A 240 -1.65 10.30 29.44
CA THR A 240 -2.21 11.60 29.04
C THR A 240 -2.68 12.36 30.26
N GLY A 241 -2.48 13.67 30.29
CA GLY A 241 -2.79 14.54 31.43
C GLY A 241 -1.65 14.68 32.43
N ASP A 242 -1.97 15.26 33.58
CA ASP A 242 -1.03 15.80 34.57
C ASP A 242 -1.34 15.23 35.98
N PRO A 243 -0.70 14.12 36.44
CA PRO A 243 -0.93 13.44 37.73
C PRO A 243 -0.54 14.28 38.93
N VAL A 244 -1.52 14.88 39.59
CA VAL A 244 -1.28 15.88 40.66
C VAL A 244 -1.56 15.36 42.08
N GLY A 245 -2.37 14.31 42.28
CA GLY A 245 -2.57 13.63 43.58
C GLY A 245 -3.11 14.51 44.74
N GLN A 246 -3.70 13.90 45.79
CA GLN A 246 -4.48 14.63 46.82
C GLN A 246 -3.71 15.42 47.90
N THR A 247 -2.40 15.51 47.80
CA THR A 247 -1.62 16.48 48.61
C THR A 247 -0.56 17.09 47.71
N SER A 248 0.09 18.17 48.15
CA SER A 248 1.01 18.98 47.33
C SER A 248 2.11 18.21 46.57
N ASN A 249 2.29 16.89 46.78
CA ASN A 249 3.09 15.97 45.96
C ASN A 249 2.62 14.48 46.13
N GLY A 250 1.32 14.16 46.15
CA GLY A 250 0.83 12.78 46.40
C GLY A 250 0.88 11.87 45.16
N PRO A 251 1.17 10.55 45.27
CA PRO A 251 1.19 9.67 44.11
C PRO A 251 -0.23 9.32 43.67
N GLU A 252 -0.58 9.67 42.43
CA GLU A 252 -1.63 8.98 41.71
C GLU A 252 -1.16 7.59 41.35
N SER A 253 -2.10 6.64 41.31
CA SER A 253 -1.76 5.26 41.00
C SER A 253 -2.69 4.61 40.00
N TYR A 254 -2.09 3.74 39.21
CA TYR A 254 -2.74 2.95 38.18
C TYR A 254 -2.23 1.54 38.34
N ASP A 255 -3.14 0.62 38.65
CA ASP A 255 -2.85 -0.80 38.71
C ASP A 255 -3.04 -1.39 37.30
N ILE A 256 -2.09 -2.20 36.85
CA ILE A 256 -2.05 -2.83 35.54
C ILE A 256 -2.06 -4.34 35.77
N ASP A 257 -3.19 -4.95 35.46
CA ASP A 257 -3.43 -6.37 35.73
C ASP A 257 -3.65 -7.15 34.44
N TYR A 258 -3.38 -8.45 34.51
CA TYR A 258 -3.76 -9.39 33.47
C TYR A 258 -5.29 -9.44 33.33
N ALA A 259 -5.78 -9.11 32.15
CA ALA A 259 -7.20 -8.82 31.93
C ALA A 259 -8.00 -9.98 31.33
N PHE A 260 -7.36 -11.11 31.06
CA PHE A 260 -8.04 -12.26 30.47
C PHE A 260 -9.14 -12.79 31.40
N GLY A 261 -10.34 -12.92 30.86
CA GLY A 261 -11.46 -13.47 31.60
C GLY A 261 -12.73 -13.55 30.76
N ALA A 262 -13.68 -14.37 31.22
CA ALA A 262 -14.98 -14.49 30.59
C ALA A 262 -15.70 -13.12 30.55
N GLY A 263 -16.07 -12.68 29.35
CA GLY A 263 -16.74 -11.40 29.12
C GLY A 263 -15.80 -10.23 28.78
N ASN A 264 -14.47 -10.41 28.83
CA ASN A 264 -13.55 -9.40 28.30
C ASN A 264 -13.59 -9.42 26.76
N SER A 265 -14.02 -8.31 26.17
CA SER A 265 -14.10 -8.11 24.72
C SER A 265 -13.42 -6.82 24.26
N ARG A 266 -12.51 -6.26 25.07
CA ARG A 266 -11.89 -4.96 24.77
C ARG A 266 -11.07 -4.98 23.48
N ASN A 267 -10.35 -6.07 23.20
CA ASN A 267 -9.60 -6.16 21.94
C ASN A 267 -10.54 -6.29 20.74
N MET A 268 -11.62 -7.07 20.87
CA MET A 268 -12.66 -7.14 19.83
C MET A 268 -13.34 -5.79 19.57
N LEU A 269 -13.57 -4.98 20.61
CA LEU A 269 -14.09 -3.63 20.46
C LEU A 269 -13.09 -2.72 19.73
N SER A 270 -11.79 -2.86 20.02
CA SER A 270 -10.72 -2.17 19.29
C SER A 270 -10.68 -2.58 17.82
N MET A 271 -10.79 -3.89 17.54
CA MET A 271 -10.89 -4.44 16.18
C MET A 271 -12.08 -3.86 15.41
N ALA A 272 -13.24 -3.75 16.07
CA ALA A 272 -14.43 -3.17 15.44
C ALA A 272 -14.24 -1.69 15.05
N GLY A 273 -13.42 -0.95 15.80
CA GLY A 273 -13.09 0.45 15.52
C GLY A 273 -12.04 0.65 14.43
N LEU A 274 -11.34 -0.39 13.98
CA LEU A 274 -10.24 -0.27 13.00
C LEU A 274 -10.70 0.34 11.67
N ASN A 275 -11.95 0.12 11.28
CA ASN A 275 -12.49 0.66 10.03
C ASN A 275 -12.54 2.20 10.02
N ASP A 276 -12.69 2.82 11.19
CA ASP A 276 -12.80 4.28 11.34
C ASP A 276 -11.43 4.93 11.61
N GLN A 277 -10.40 4.13 11.86
CA GLN A 277 -9.05 4.63 12.12
C GLN A 277 -8.35 5.02 10.82
N LYS A 278 -7.63 6.14 10.87
CA LYS A 278 -6.80 6.60 9.75
C LYS A 278 -5.45 5.89 9.81
N LEU A 279 -5.38 4.75 9.13
CA LEU A 279 -4.23 3.83 9.14
C LEU A 279 -3.47 3.82 7.81
N MET A 280 -3.89 4.65 6.85
CA MET A 280 -3.31 4.74 5.51
C MET A 280 -2.90 6.17 5.17
N ASN A 281 -2.00 6.32 4.19
CA ASN A 281 -1.53 7.60 3.66
C ASN A 281 -0.95 8.51 4.75
N ASP A 282 -0.01 8.01 5.55
CA ASP A 282 0.57 8.72 6.70
C ASP A 282 -0.48 9.15 7.75
N GLY A 283 -1.46 8.29 8.01
CA GLY A 283 -2.52 8.53 8.99
C GLY A 283 -3.57 9.55 8.54
N ARG A 284 -3.73 9.75 7.22
CA ARG A 284 -4.69 10.71 6.66
C ARG A 284 -6.00 10.07 6.23
N SER A 285 -5.97 8.78 5.92
CA SER A 285 -7.06 8.03 5.29
C SER A 285 -7.38 6.76 6.05
N THR A 286 -8.67 6.40 6.11
CA THR A 286 -9.12 5.07 6.53
C THR A 286 -8.87 4.04 5.42
N ILE A 287 -9.04 2.75 5.73
CA ILE A 287 -8.97 1.70 4.71
C ILE A 287 -10.09 1.86 3.66
N ALA A 288 -11.28 2.30 4.09
CA ALA A 288 -12.41 2.56 3.21
C ALA A 288 -12.12 3.74 2.26
N ASP A 289 -11.52 4.83 2.77
CA ASP A 289 -11.16 6.00 1.94
C ASP A 289 -10.24 5.61 0.78
N VAL A 290 -9.22 4.78 1.03
CA VAL A 290 -8.27 4.31 0.00
C VAL A 290 -8.97 3.43 -1.05
N PHE A 291 -9.95 2.62 -0.62
CA PHE A 291 -10.75 1.82 -1.53
C PHE A 291 -11.63 2.72 -2.43
N GLU A 292 -12.30 3.73 -1.85
CA GLU A 292 -13.11 4.69 -2.59
C GLU A 292 -12.27 5.53 -3.57
N GLU A 293 -11.08 5.96 -3.16
CA GLU A 293 -10.13 6.66 -4.02
C GLU A 293 -9.72 5.79 -5.22
N SER A 294 -9.45 4.51 -4.99
CA SER A 294 -9.10 3.56 -6.05
C SER A 294 -10.24 3.40 -7.07
N VAL A 295 -11.47 3.22 -6.59
CA VAL A 295 -12.67 3.13 -7.45
C VAL A 295 -12.88 4.43 -8.24
N THR A 296 -12.72 5.57 -7.58
CA THR A 296 -12.87 6.89 -8.20
C THR A 296 -11.82 7.13 -9.28
N SER A 297 -10.56 6.76 -9.03
CA SER A 297 -9.46 6.87 -9.98
C SER A 297 -9.72 6.04 -11.23
N VAL A 298 -10.10 4.77 -11.07
CA VAL A 298 -10.46 3.90 -12.21
C VAL A 298 -11.67 4.45 -12.97
N GLY A 299 -12.70 4.91 -12.27
CA GLY A 299 -13.88 5.52 -12.90
C GLY A 299 -13.55 6.77 -13.71
N SER A 300 -12.68 7.64 -13.18
CA SER A 300 -12.22 8.85 -13.87
C SER A 300 -11.39 8.51 -15.11
N GLN A 301 -10.44 7.56 -15.01
CA GLN A 301 -9.63 7.11 -16.14
C GLN A 301 -10.50 6.50 -17.25
N ALA A 302 -11.48 5.66 -16.88
CA ALA A 302 -12.42 5.07 -17.83
C ALA A 302 -13.27 6.14 -18.54
N SER A 303 -13.73 7.15 -17.81
CA SER A 303 -14.49 8.27 -18.39
C SER A 303 -13.65 9.06 -19.39
N THR A 304 -12.41 9.39 -19.04
CA THR A 304 -11.47 10.09 -19.94
C THR A 304 -11.19 9.25 -21.18
N ALA A 305 -10.87 7.96 -21.03
CA ALA A 305 -10.61 7.06 -22.15
C ALA A 305 -11.83 6.93 -23.08
N PHE A 306 -13.05 6.92 -22.54
CA PHE A 306 -14.27 6.88 -23.33
C PHE A 306 -14.45 8.16 -24.18
N ILE A 307 -14.20 9.33 -23.58
CA ILE A 307 -14.26 10.62 -24.29
C ILE A 307 -13.21 10.68 -25.39
N GLU A 308 -11.98 10.27 -25.10
CA GLU A 308 -10.88 10.23 -26.08
C GLU A 308 -11.15 9.26 -27.23
N ALA A 309 -11.69 8.08 -26.93
CA ALA A 309 -12.10 7.11 -27.95
C ALA A 309 -13.19 7.68 -28.86
N GLY A 310 -14.20 8.37 -28.29
CA GLY A 310 -15.25 9.03 -29.06
C GLY A 310 -14.75 10.17 -29.96
N ALA A 311 -13.83 11.00 -29.45
CA ALA A 311 -13.19 12.06 -30.22
C ALA A 311 -12.35 11.48 -31.36
N THR A 312 -11.54 10.45 -31.08
CA THR A 312 -10.71 9.77 -32.08
C THR A 312 -11.56 9.09 -33.16
N LYS A 313 -12.69 8.48 -32.77
CA LYS A 313 -13.66 7.90 -33.72
C LYS A 313 -14.25 8.96 -34.64
N THR A 314 -14.60 10.13 -34.11
CA THR A 314 -15.12 11.24 -34.91
C THR A 314 -14.07 11.75 -35.91
N LEU A 315 -12.82 11.89 -35.48
CA LEU A 315 -11.71 12.28 -36.37
C LEU A 315 -11.47 11.22 -37.47
N TYR A 316 -11.54 9.93 -37.11
CA TYR A 316 -11.46 8.83 -38.06
C TYR A 316 -12.59 8.91 -39.11
N ASP A 317 -13.84 9.11 -38.69
CA ASP A 317 -14.98 9.22 -39.62
C ASP A 317 -14.85 10.42 -40.56
N GLN A 318 -14.37 11.56 -40.04
CA GLN A 318 -14.09 12.74 -40.86
C GLN A 318 -12.95 12.49 -41.86
N ALA A 319 -11.90 11.78 -41.46
CA ALA A 319 -10.80 11.42 -42.36
C ALA A 319 -11.27 10.49 -43.49
N ILE A 320 -12.10 9.49 -43.17
CA ILE A 320 -12.73 8.61 -44.17
C ILE A 320 -13.64 9.41 -45.10
N ALA A 321 -14.47 10.31 -44.58
CA ALA A 321 -15.34 11.16 -45.42
C ALA A 321 -14.52 12.04 -46.38
N ARG A 322 -13.41 12.63 -45.91
CA ARG A 322 -12.50 13.41 -46.77
C ARG A 322 -11.84 12.54 -47.83
N MET A 323 -11.36 11.36 -47.46
CA MET A 323 -10.81 10.40 -48.42
C MET A 323 -11.85 10.03 -49.48
N SER A 324 -13.09 9.75 -49.07
CA SER A 324 -14.19 9.44 -49.99
C SER A 324 -14.56 10.62 -50.88
N ASN A 325 -14.41 11.87 -50.42
CA ASN A 325 -14.68 13.05 -51.25
C ASN A 325 -13.59 13.29 -52.31
N THR A 326 -12.33 12.95 -52.01
CA THR A 326 -11.21 13.14 -52.95
C THR A 326 -10.99 11.93 -53.86
N SER A 327 -11.13 10.72 -53.32
CA SER A 327 -10.86 9.44 -54.02
C SER A 327 -12.14 8.71 -54.43
N GLY A 328 -13.31 9.24 -54.09
CA GLY A 328 -14.59 8.67 -54.49
C GLY A 328 -14.85 8.94 -55.96
N VAL A 329 -15.29 7.90 -56.66
CA VAL A 329 -15.69 8.01 -58.07
C VAL A 329 -17.14 8.48 -58.12
N ASN A 330 -17.42 9.58 -58.83
CA ASN A 330 -18.79 10.02 -59.05
C ASN A 330 -19.42 9.21 -60.19
N LEU A 331 -20.31 8.28 -59.85
CA LEU A 331 -20.93 7.37 -60.81
C LEU A 331 -21.73 8.10 -61.91
N ASP A 332 -22.28 9.28 -61.62
CA ASP A 332 -23.00 10.09 -62.61
C ASP A 332 -22.04 10.76 -63.61
N GLU A 333 -20.86 11.18 -63.14
CA GLU A 333 -19.81 11.74 -64.00
C GLU A 333 -19.14 10.65 -64.85
N GLU A 334 -18.87 9.47 -64.27
CA GLU A 334 -18.41 8.29 -65.01
C GLU A 334 -19.46 7.82 -66.02
N ALA A 335 -20.76 7.82 -65.69
CA ALA A 335 -21.82 7.47 -66.62
C ALA A 335 -21.94 8.48 -67.77
N SER A 336 -21.82 9.78 -67.49
CA SER A 336 -21.78 10.83 -68.51
C SER A 336 -20.56 10.69 -69.43
N ASN A 337 -19.38 10.44 -68.84
CA ASN A 337 -18.16 10.18 -69.60
C ASN A 337 -18.27 8.91 -70.45
N LEU A 338 -18.86 7.84 -69.90
CA LEU A 338 -19.13 6.60 -70.62
C LEU A 338 -20.07 6.84 -71.82
N LEU A 339 -21.17 7.56 -71.63
CA LEU A 339 -22.08 7.94 -72.73
C LEU A 339 -21.35 8.79 -73.77
N ARG A 340 -20.51 9.73 -73.34
CA ARG A 340 -19.69 10.55 -74.24
C ARG A 340 -18.70 9.70 -75.03
N PHE A 341 -18.04 8.72 -74.40
CA PHE A 341 -17.12 7.80 -75.07
C PHE A 341 -17.85 6.85 -76.02
N GLN A 342 -19.04 6.37 -75.66
CA GLN A 342 -19.88 5.58 -76.56
C GLN A 342 -20.33 6.39 -77.79
N GLN A 343 -20.74 7.64 -77.58
CA GLN A 343 -21.13 8.53 -78.67
C GLN A 343 -19.93 8.87 -79.58
N ALA A 344 -18.77 9.20 -79.00
CA ALA A 344 -17.54 9.44 -79.73
C ALA A 344 -17.11 8.20 -80.54
N TYR A 345 -17.17 7.00 -79.95
CA TYR A 345 -16.88 5.75 -80.65
C TYR A 345 -17.82 5.52 -81.84
N SER A 346 -19.13 5.74 -81.65
CA SER A 346 -20.11 5.61 -82.74
C SER A 346 -19.90 6.64 -83.86
N ALA A 347 -19.48 7.87 -83.51
CA ALA A 347 -19.14 8.91 -84.46
C ALA A 347 -17.86 8.56 -85.23
N SER A 348 -16.81 8.08 -84.55
CA SER A 348 -15.60 7.57 -85.19
C SER A 348 -15.88 6.39 -86.11
N ALA A 349 -16.74 5.45 -85.70
CA ALA A 349 -17.16 4.33 -86.54
C ALA A 349 -17.91 4.79 -87.80
N ARG A 350 -18.78 5.80 -87.69
CA ARG A 350 -19.42 6.43 -88.87
C ARG A 350 -18.42 7.12 -89.78
N VAL A 351 -17.47 7.88 -89.24
CA VAL A 351 -16.40 8.53 -90.03
C VAL A 351 -15.59 7.47 -90.78
N ILE A 352 -15.24 6.36 -90.13
CA ILE A 352 -14.54 5.24 -90.78
C ILE A 352 -15.41 4.63 -91.89
N SER A 353 -16.70 4.38 -91.63
CA SER A 353 -17.63 3.84 -92.64
C SER A 353 -17.73 4.76 -93.86
N THR A 354 -17.95 6.05 -93.64
CA THR A 354 -18.04 7.05 -94.71
C THR A 354 -16.72 7.21 -95.45
N ALA A 355 -15.58 7.16 -94.76
CA ALA A 355 -14.27 7.16 -95.40
C ALA A 355 -14.05 5.89 -96.26
N ASN A 356 -14.52 4.72 -95.79
CA ASN A 356 -14.46 3.48 -96.55
C ASN A 356 -15.37 3.52 -97.79
N GLU A 357 -16.56 4.10 -97.68
CA GLU A 357 -17.48 4.35 -98.80
C GLU A 357 -16.89 5.33 -99.82
N ILE A 358 -16.28 6.44 -99.36
CA ILE A 358 -15.57 7.39 -100.22
C ILE A 358 -14.38 6.69 -100.90
N PHE A 359 -13.63 5.86 -100.17
CA PHE A 359 -12.51 5.11 -100.72
C PHE A 359 -12.95 4.10 -101.79
N GLN A 360 -14.02 3.35 -101.53
CA GLN A 360 -14.60 2.41 -102.50
C GLN A 360 -15.16 3.13 -103.74
N THR A 361 -15.87 4.25 -103.56
CA THR A 361 -16.39 5.05 -104.70
C THR A 361 -15.27 5.65 -105.53
N LEU A 362 -14.17 6.14 -104.92
CA LEU A 362 -12.97 6.58 -105.63
C LEU A 362 -12.31 5.43 -106.41
N LEU A 363 -12.19 4.25 -105.80
CA LEU A 363 -11.68 3.04 -106.48
C LEU A 363 -12.55 2.58 -107.65
N GLN A 364 -13.88 2.77 -107.55
CA GLN A 364 -14.84 2.36 -108.55
C GLN A 364 -14.94 3.37 -109.71
N ALA A 365 -14.71 4.66 -109.44
CA ALA A 365 -14.64 5.72 -110.46
C ALA A 365 -13.30 5.76 -111.23
N ALA A 366 -12.23 5.19 -110.67
CA ALA A 366 -10.90 5.08 -111.30
C ALA A 366 -10.68 3.80 -112.12
N ARG A 367 -11.72 2.97 -112.30
CA ARG A 367 -11.73 1.79 -113.18
C ARG A 367 -12.46 2.11 -114.48
#